data_AF-A0A6G1RVD4-F1
#
_entry.id   AF-A0A6G1RVD4-F1
#
_cell.length_a   1.000
_cell.length_b   1.000
_cell.length_c   1.000
_cell.angle_alpha   90.00
_cell.angle_beta   90.00
_cell.angle_gamma   90.00
#
_symmetry.space_group_name_H-M   'P 1'
#
loop_
_entity.id
_entity.type
_entity.pdbx_description
1 polymer ?
#
loop_
_entity_poly.entity_id
_entity_poly.type
_entity_poly.pdbx_seq_one_letter_code
_entity_poly.pdbx_strand_id
1 'polypeptide(L)'
;VRAPAFGGRGLGWRLFYMAPVFFAFRMRFYVGWLCAEAACMAAAFGGYPPSARARPGRGPSKAWARAEGGEDPSPPELWDFESIRSIDPVATETGRRFRGGMRAWNMTVQWWLAHYVHRRAPGGGPVLRSAWTMLVSAFWHGLHPGYYLSFLSVPLWLAAEGAAE
;
A
#
# COMPACT_ATOMS: atom_id res chain seq x y z
N VAL A 1 14.05 11.10 19.51
CA VAL A 1 13.29 12.19 18.85
C VAL A 1 12.46 13.02 19.84
N ARG A 2 11.78 12.41 20.83
CA ARG A 2 10.94 13.16 21.80
C ARG A 2 11.70 13.73 23.02
N ALA A 3 12.99 13.45 23.14
CA ALA A 3 13.80 13.96 24.25
C ALA A 3 14.10 15.46 24.07
N PRO A 4 14.05 16.29 25.14
CA PRO A 4 14.36 17.72 25.08
C PRO A 4 15.73 18.01 24.46
N ALA A 5 16.72 17.17 24.76
CA ALA A 5 18.08 17.24 24.21
C ALA A 5 18.14 17.11 22.68
N PHE A 6 17.16 16.46 22.05
CA PHE A 6 17.07 16.39 20.58
C PHE A 6 16.49 17.68 19.99
N GLY A 7 15.57 18.33 20.70
CA GLY A 7 14.94 19.58 20.27
C GLY A 7 15.93 20.74 20.16
N GLY A 8 16.93 20.78 21.04
CA GLY A 8 17.99 21.81 21.04
C GLY A 8 19.08 21.62 19.99
N ARG A 9 19.07 20.53 19.20
CA ARG A 9 20.03 20.33 18.11
C ARG A 9 19.62 21.15 16.88
N GLY A 10 20.60 21.60 16.09
CA GLY A 10 20.34 22.30 14.83
C GLY A 10 19.48 21.49 13.85
N LEU A 11 18.74 22.19 12.98
CA LEU A 11 17.79 21.58 12.04
C LEU A 11 18.45 20.50 11.15
N GLY A 12 19.65 20.78 10.61
CA GLY A 12 20.38 19.83 9.77
C GLY A 12 20.68 18.50 10.47
N TRP A 13 21.11 18.55 11.74
CA TRP A 13 21.33 17.35 12.55
C TRP A 13 20.03 16.58 12.79
N ARG A 14 18.94 17.30 13.06
CA ARG A 14 17.63 16.67 13.30
C ARG A 14 17.13 15.94 12.06
N LEU A 15 17.27 16.55 10.88
CA LEU A 15 16.92 15.93 9.60
C LEU A 15 17.82 14.72 9.30
N PHE A 16 19.14 14.87 9.45
CA PHE A 16 20.09 13.78 9.28
C PHE A 16 19.77 12.59 10.19
N TYR A 17 19.51 12.83 11.48
CA TYR A 17 19.16 11.80 12.44
C TYR A 17 17.80 11.15 12.13
N MET A 18 16.85 11.92 11.61
CA MET A 18 15.54 11.39 11.22
C MET A 18 15.63 10.42 10.04
N ALA A 19 16.53 10.63 9.08
CA ALA A 19 16.66 9.76 7.91
C ALA A 19 16.86 8.25 8.23
N PRO A 20 17.88 7.83 9.01
CA PRO A 20 18.04 6.42 9.37
C PRO A 20 16.93 5.90 10.29
N VAL A 21 16.31 6.76 11.11
CA VAL A 21 15.16 6.38 11.94
C VAL A 21 13.95 6.05 11.08
N PHE A 22 13.64 6.89 10.08
CA PHE A 22 12.55 6.62 9.14
C PHE A 22 12.84 5.39 8.29
N PHE A 23 14.08 5.22 7.84
CA PHE A 23 14.50 4.02 7.14
C PHE A 23 14.23 2.76 7.98
N ALA A 24 14.73 2.73 9.22
CA ALA A 24 14.52 1.58 10.12
C ALA A 24 13.03 1.35 10.43
N PHE A 25 12.26 2.41 10.66
CA PHE A 25 10.82 2.31 10.88
C PHE A 25 10.11 1.71 9.68
N ARG A 26 10.45 2.14 8.47
CA ARG A 26 9.91 1.60 7.22
C ARG A 26 10.28 0.14 6.99
N MET A 27 11.53 -0.25 7.25
CA MET A 27 11.96 -1.65 7.13
C MET A 27 11.14 -2.58 8.02
N ARG A 28 10.69 -2.12 9.20
CA ARG A 28 9.80 -2.90 10.07
C ARG A 28 8.45 -3.20 9.42
N PHE A 29 7.90 -2.29 8.62
CA PHE A 29 6.67 -2.56 7.87
C PHE A 29 6.90 -3.61 6.78
N TYR A 30 8.01 -3.52 6.05
CA TYR A 30 8.34 -4.52 5.04
C TYR A 30 8.45 -5.92 5.63
N VAL A 31 9.20 -6.06 6.73
CA VAL A 31 9.31 -7.34 7.43
C VAL A 31 7.93 -7.82 7.89
N GLY A 32 7.14 -6.96 8.52
CA GLY A 32 5.80 -7.31 9.00
C GLY A 32 4.86 -7.79 7.89
N TRP A 33 4.83 -7.09 6.76
CA TRP A 33 3.99 -7.46 5.61
C TRP A 33 4.49 -8.72 4.91
N LEU A 34 5.80 -8.87 4.69
CA LEU A 34 6.36 -10.08 4.09
C LEU A 34 6.13 -11.31 4.97
N CYS A 35 6.23 -11.18 6.29
CA CYS A 35 5.89 -12.27 7.21
C CYS A 35 4.40 -12.62 7.17
N ALA A 36 3.51 -11.62 7.08
CA ALA A 36 2.07 -11.85 6.95
C ALA A 36 1.73 -12.54 5.62
N GLU A 37 2.34 -12.12 4.52
CA GLU A 37 2.22 -12.77 3.22
C GLU A 37 2.72 -14.22 3.26
N ALA A 38 3.89 -14.45 3.86
CA ALA A 38 4.43 -15.80 4.04
C ALA A 38 3.53 -16.70 4.88
N ALA A 39 2.94 -16.18 5.96
CA ALA A 39 1.97 -16.91 6.77
C ALA A 39 0.71 -17.28 5.98
N CYS A 40 0.19 -16.36 5.16
CA CYS A 40 -0.93 -16.64 4.27
C CYS A 40 -0.57 -17.70 3.21
N MET A 41 0.62 -17.61 2.59
CA MET A 41 1.10 -18.61 1.63
C MET A 41 1.24 -19.99 2.27
N ALA A 42 1.82 -20.08 3.47
CA ALA A 42 1.96 -21.33 4.20
C ALA A 42 0.60 -21.95 4.58
N ALA A 43 -0.42 -21.11 4.82
CA ALA A 43 -1.80 -21.54 5.05
C ALA A 43 -2.61 -21.76 3.75
N ALA A 44 -1.98 -21.66 2.57
CA ALA A 44 -2.62 -21.73 1.26
C ALA A 44 -3.73 -20.68 1.02
N PHE A 45 -3.70 -19.57 1.75
CA PHE A 45 -4.61 -18.45 1.53
C PHE A 45 -4.17 -17.58 0.36
N GLY A 46 -5.12 -17.15 -0.45
CA GLY A 46 -4.87 -16.24 -1.57
C GLY A 46 -4.13 -16.88 -2.75
N GLY A 47 -3.93 -18.19 -2.73
CA GLY A 47 -3.42 -18.95 -3.85
C GLY A 47 -4.51 -19.15 -4.91
N TYR A 48 -4.18 -18.86 -6.15
CA TYR A 48 -5.03 -19.05 -7.32
C TYR A 48 -4.20 -19.63 -8.47
N PRO A 49 -4.81 -20.36 -9.43
CA PRO A 49 -4.11 -20.72 -10.65
C PRO A 49 -3.77 -19.44 -11.46
N PRO A 50 -2.66 -19.39 -12.21
CA PRO A 50 -2.25 -18.20 -12.97
C PRO A 50 -3.29 -17.76 -14.01
N SER A 51 -4.12 -18.70 -14.47
CA SER A 51 -5.26 -18.45 -15.37
C SER A 51 -6.30 -17.49 -14.77
N ALA A 52 -6.46 -17.49 -13.44
CA ALA A 52 -7.39 -16.62 -12.71
C ALA A 52 -6.95 -15.15 -12.71
N ARG A 53 -5.67 -14.87 -13.01
CA ARG A 53 -5.07 -13.52 -13.03
C ARG A 53 -5.45 -12.73 -11.79
N ALA A 54 -5.10 -13.28 -10.64
CA ALA A 54 -5.34 -12.65 -9.36
C ALA A 54 -4.67 -11.28 -9.29
N ARG A 55 -5.24 -10.38 -8.49
CA ARG A 55 -4.64 -9.07 -8.22
C ARG A 55 -4.74 -8.72 -6.74
N PRO A 56 -3.81 -7.90 -6.21
CA PRO A 56 -3.81 -7.50 -4.82
C PRO A 56 -5.17 -6.94 -4.39
N GLY A 57 -5.76 -7.53 -3.35
CA GLY A 57 -7.03 -7.13 -2.75
C GLY A 57 -8.28 -7.50 -3.55
N ARG A 58 -8.19 -7.57 -4.90
CA ARG A 58 -9.32 -7.96 -5.76
C ARG A 58 -9.59 -9.47 -5.75
N GLY A 59 -8.54 -10.27 -5.60
CA GLY A 59 -8.60 -11.70 -5.87
C GLY A 59 -8.67 -11.99 -7.38
N PRO A 60 -9.31 -13.10 -7.80
CA PRO A 60 -9.30 -13.57 -9.18
C PRO A 60 -10.02 -12.57 -10.10
N SER A 61 -9.35 -12.15 -11.17
CA SER A 61 -9.94 -11.21 -12.15
C SER A 61 -10.65 -11.91 -13.30
N LYS A 62 -10.35 -13.19 -13.53
CA LYS A 62 -11.02 -14.04 -14.51
C LYS A 62 -11.78 -15.16 -13.79
N ALA A 63 -12.87 -15.61 -14.40
CA ALA A 63 -13.58 -16.79 -13.92
C ALA A 63 -12.62 -17.97 -13.88
N TRP A 64 -12.56 -18.60 -12.73
CA TRP A 64 -11.84 -19.84 -12.48
C TRP A 64 -12.73 -20.67 -11.55
N ALA A 65 -12.72 -21.97 -11.73
CA ALA A 65 -13.43 -22.89 -10.86
C ALA A 65 -12.38 -23.70 -10.11
N ARG A 66 -12.48 -23.70 -8.77
CA ARG A 66 -11.79 -24.72 -7.98
C ARG A 66 -12.52 -26.02 -8.26
N ALA A 67 -11.81 -27.05 -8.73
CA ALA A 67 -12.45 -28.33 -9.03
C ALA A 67 -13.22 -28.83 -7.79
N GLU A 68 -14.52 -29.08 -7.95
CA GLU A 68 -15.35 -29.63 -6.88
C GLU A 68 -14.91 -31.09 -6.63
N GLY A 69 -14.12 -31.30 -5.58
CA GLY A 69 -13.73 -32.64 -5.11
C GLY A 69 -12.53 -33.30 -5.80
N GLY A 70 -11.70 -32.58 -6.55
CA GLY A 70 -10.51 -33.14 -7.20
C GLY A 70 -9.34 -32.16 -7.22
N GLU A 71 -8.12 -32.68 -7.16
CA GLU A 71 -6.89 -31.90 -7.32
C GLU A 71 -6.98 -30.96 -8.54
N ASP A 72 -6.60 -29.70 -8.33
CA ASP A 72 -6.44 -28.73 -9.41
C ASP A 72 -5.37 -29.28 -10.37
N PRO A 73 -5.63 -29.38 -11.69
CA PRO A 73 -4.68 -29.95 -12.66
C PRO A 73 -3.38 -29.16 -12.76
N SER A 74 -3.32 -27.99 -12.14
CA SER A 74 -2.13 -27.16 -12.00
C SER A 74 -1.21 -27.76 -10.94
N PRO A 75 0.04 -28.16 -11.27
CA PRO A 75 1.03 -28.51 -10.26
C PRO A 75 1.05 -27.47 -9.14
N PRO A 76 1.16 -27.85 -7.85
CA PRO A 76 1.20 -26.91 -6.73
C PRO A 76 2.29 -25.83 -6.89
N GLU A 77 3.33 -26.11 -7.66
CA GLU A 77 4.41 -25.18 -8.04
C GLU A 77 3.97 -24.02 -8.97
N LEU A 78 2.74 -24.04 -9.49
CA LEU A 78 2.20 -23.03 -10.41
C LEU A 78 1.21 -22.07 -9.74
N TRP A 79 0.98 -22.15 -8.43
CA TRP A 79 0.00 -21.28 -7.77
C TRP A 79 0.53 -19.84 -7.61
N ASP A 80 -0.31 -18.89 -8.00
CA ASP A 80 -0.06 -17.45 -7.89
C ASP A 80 -0.71 -16.89 -6.62
N PHE A 81 0.09 -16.19 -5.80
CA PHE A 81 -0.32 -15.57 -4.54
C PHE A 81 -0.46 -14.04 -4.64
N GLU A 82 -0.48 -13.50 -5.86
CA GLU A 82 -0.59 -12.05 -6.11
C GLU A 82 -1.86 -11.42 -5.49
N SER A 83 -2.89 -12.20 -5.13
CA SER A 83 -4.08 -11.69 -4.44
C SER A 83 -3.82 -11.12 -3.04
N ILE A 84 -2.86 -11.71 -2.31
CA ILE A 84 -2.52 -11.36 -0.93
C ILE A 84 -1.29 -10.45 -0.84
N ARG A 85 -0.60 -10.23 -1.96
CA ARG A 85 0.54 -9.34 -2.03
C ARG A 85 0.15 -7.93 -1.60
N SER A 86 0.71 -7.47 -0.49
CA SER A 86 0.43 -6.19 0.14
C SER A 86 1.53 -5.17 -0.15
N ILE A 87 2.76 -5.60 -0.44
CA ILE A 87 3.87 -4.68 -0.67
C ILE A 87 4.79 -5.13 -1.81
N ASP A 88 5.31 -4.17 -2.57
CA ASP A 88 6.50 -4.34 -3.41
C ASP A 88 7.61 -3.41 -2.92
N PRO A 89 8.57 -3.91 -2.12
CA PRO A 89 9.66 -3.08 -1.59
C PRO A 89 10.51 -2.45 -2.69
N VAL A 90 10.86 -3.20 -3.74
CA VAL A 90 11.72 -2.71 -4.82
C VAL A 90 11.01 -1.56 -5.54
N ALA A 91 9.77 -1.77 -5.99
CA ALA A 91 9.01 -0.73 -6.67
C ALA A 91 8.71 0.48 -5.78
N THR A 92 8.58 0.29 -4.47
CA THR A 92 8.41 1.38 -3.51
C THR A 92 9.69 2.22 -3.39
N GLU A 93 10.87 1.59 -3.33
CA GLU A 93 12.15 2.31 -3.14
C GLU A 93 12.71 2.91 -4.43
N THR A 94 12.55 2.23 -5.57
CA THR A 94 13.12 2.66 -6.85
C THR A 94 12.11 3.35 -7.76
N GLY A 95 10.86 3.53 -7.31
CA GLY A 95 9.80 4.18 -8.06
C GLY A 95 10.15 5.63 -8.38
N ARG A 96 10.22 5.96 -9.68
CA ARG A 96 10.51 7.33 -10.15
C ARG A 96 9.31 8.28 -10.06
N ARG A 97 8.11 7.71 -9.97
CA ARG A 97 6.83 8.43 -9.95
C ARG A 97 6.17 8.25 -8.60
N PHE A 98 5.61 9.32 -8.06
CA PHE A 98 4.90 9.31 -6.79
C PHE A 98 3.70 8.37 -6.85
N ARG A 99 2.90 8.45 -7.94
CA ARG A 99 1.79 7.52 -8.19
C ARG A 99 2.23 6.06 -8.31
N GLY A 100 3.45 5.81 -8.81
CA GLY A 100 4.03 4.47 -8.92
C GLY A 100 4.34 3.88 -7.55
N GLY A 101 5.09 4.62 -6.73
CA GLY A 101 5.42 4.19 -5.35
C GLY A 101 4.17 3.96 -4.51
N MET A 102 3.16 4.83 -4.62
CA MET A 102 1.89 4.67 -3.90
C MET A 102 1.13 3.40 -4.29
N ARG A 103 1.22 2.95 -5.56
CA ARG A 103 0.59 1.71 -6.03
C ARG A 103 1.30 0.45 -5.56
N ALA A 104 2.59 0.55 -5.26
CA ALA A 104 3.40 -0.53 -4.72
C ALA A 104 3.24 -0.68 -3.20
N TRP A 105 2.84 0.39 -2.51
CA TRP A 105 2.69 0.43 -1.06
C TRP A 105 1.27 0.07 -0.58
N ASN A 106 1.18 -0.96 0.27
CA ASN A 106 -0.08 -1.41 0.88
C ASN A 106 -1.19 -1.67 -0.15
N MET A 107 -0.86 -2.49 -1.15
CA MET A 107 -1.59 -2.70 -2.40
C MET A 107 -3.04 -3.16 -2.18
N THR A 108 -3.26 -4.05 -1.20
CA THR A 108 -4.60 -4.55 -0.85
C THR A 108 -5.48 -3.45 -0.25
N VAL A 109 -4.93 -2.59 0.61
CA VAL A 109 -5.63 -1.41 1.15
C VAL A 109 -5.84 -0.35 0.08
N GLN A 110 -4.89 -0.14 -0.83
CA GLN A 110 -5.07 0.75 -1.98
C GLN A 110 -6.25 0.28 -2.85
N TRP A 111 -6.37 -1.02 -3.09
CA TRP A 111 -7.54 -1.59 -3.78
C TRP A 111 -8.83 -1.34 -3.00
N TRP A 112 -8.84 -1.59 -1.69
CA TRP A 112 -9.99 -1.34 -0.83
C TRP A 112 -10.42 0.13 -0.84
N LEU A 113 -9.49 1.06 -0.67
CA LEU A 113 -9.73 2.50 -0.75
C LEU A 113 -10.28 2.89 -2.12
N ALA A 114 -9.68 2.40 -3.21
CA ALA A 114 -10.13 2.71 -4.56
C ALA A 114 -11.56 2.19 -4.83
N HIS A 115 -11.87 0.98 -4.39
CA HIS A 115 -13.15 0.34 -4.68
C HIS A 115 -14.27 0.82 -3.76
N TYR A 116 -13.98 0.95 -2.46
CA TYR A 116 -15.01 1.22 -1.46
C TYR A 116 -15.16 2.68 -1.11
N VAL A 117 -14.07 3.45 -1.07
CA VAL A 117 -14.07 4.86 -0.62
C VAL A 117 -14.04 5.80 -1.81
N HIS A 118 -13.03 5.70 -2.67
CA HIS A 118 -12.79 6.64 -3.77
C HIS A 118 -13.94 6.68 -4.76
N ARG A 119 -14.51 5.52 -5.13
CA ARG A 119 -15.68 5.45 -6.03
C ARG A 119 -16.91 6.12 -5.44
N ARG A 120 -17.10 6.03 -4.13
CA ARG A 120 -18.22 6.61 -3.37
C ARG A 120 -17.96 8.05 -2.91
N ALA A 121 -16.82 8.65 -3.26
CA ALA A 121 -16.52 10.02 -2.89
C ALA A 121 -17.63 10.97 -3.39
N PRO A 122 -18.05 11.95 -2.56
CA PRO A 122 -19.00 12.97 -3.00
C PRO A 122 -18.45 13.64 -4.26
N GLY A 123 -19.35 14.01 -5.18
CA GLY A 123 -19.00 14.51 -6.51
C GLY A 123 -17.92 15.60 -6.49
N GLY A 124 -17.21 15.76 -7.62
CA GLY A 124 -16.13 16.74 -7.75
C GLY A 124 -14.98 16.23 -8.61
N GLY A 125 -14.01 17.13 -8.84
CA GLY A 125 -12.82 16.84 -9.64
C GLY A 125 -11.90 15.77 -9.02
N PRO A 126 -10.92 15.26 -9.79
CA PRO A 126 -10.05 14.15 -9.39
C PRO A 126 -9.25 14.45 -8.10
N VAL A 127 -8.87 15.71 -7.88
CA VAL A 127 -8.15 16.14 -6.67
C VAL A 127 -9.04 16.03 -5.42
N LEU A 128 -10.29 16.51 -5.51
CA LEU A 128 -11.23 16.46 -4.37
C LEU A 128 -11.58 15.02 -3.99
N ARG A 129 -11.79 14.15 -4.99
CA ARG A 129 -12.03 12.71 -4.75
C ARG A 129 -10.82 12.04 -4.09
N SER A 130 -9.62 12.42 -4.50
CA SER A 130 -8.37 11.92 -3.90
C SER A 130 -8.21 12.42 -2.46
N ALA A 131 -8.51 13.70 -2.21
CA ALA A 131 -8.50 14.29 -0.88
C ALA A 131 -9.51 13.62 0.07
N TRP A 132 -10.72 13.34 -0.40
CA TRP A 132 -11.72 12.56 0.34
C TRP A 132 -11.19 11.18 0.72
N THR A 133 -10.58 10.48 -0.23
CA THR A 133 -10.02 9.13 0.01
C THR A 133 -8.90 9.18 1.04
N MET A 134 -8.02 10.18 0.94
CA MET A 134 -6.90 10.36 1.87
C MET A 134 -7.34 10.85 3.25
N LEU A 135 -8.45 11.60 3.34
CA LEU A 135 -9.07 11.98 4.61
C LEU A 135 -9.55 10.74 5.38
N VAL A 136 -10.26 9.84 4.69
CA VAL A 136 -10.71 8.57 5.28
C VAL A 136 -9.51 7.70 5.68
N SER A 137 -8.46 7.67 4.84
CA SER A 137 -7.21 6.98 5.18
C SER A 137 -6.53 7.57 6.43
N ALA A 138 -6.47 8.90 6.55
CA ALA A 138 -5.91 9.59 7.71
C ALA A 138 -6.66 9.21 8.99
N PHE A 139 -8.00 9.26 8.93
CA PHE A 139 -8.87 8.88 10.05
C PHE A 139 -8.64 7.42 10.47
N TRP A 140 -8.48 6.50 9.51
CA TRP A 140 -8.18 5.09 9.80
C TRP A 140 -6.86 4.90 10.55
N HIS A 141 -5.85 5.75 10.30
CA HIS A 141 -4.59 5.73 11.03
C HIS A 141 -4.67 6.37 12.43
N GLY A 142 -5.67 7.23 12.67
CA GLY A 142 -6.00 7.78 13.99
C GLY A 142 -6.26 9.30 13.96
N LEU A 143 -6.51 9.86 15.15
CA LEU A 143 -6.92 11.26 15.30
C LEU A 143 -5.76 12.25 15.47
N HIS A 144 -4.51 11.79 15.42
CA HIS A 144 -3.35 12.66 15.56
C HIS A 144 -3.21 13.59 14.34
N PRO A 145 -2.99 14.91 14.54
CA PRO A 145 -2.91 15.88 13.44
C PRO A 145 -1.86 15.53 12.36
N GLY A 146 -0.77 14.87 12.76
CA GLY A 146 0.29 14.44 11.84
C GLY A 146 -0.20 13.50 10.73
N TYR A 147 -1.22 12.67 10.99
CA TYR A 147 -1.78 11.80 9.95
C TYR A 147 -2.49 12.62 8.89
N TYR A 148 -3.34 13.56 9.28
CA TYR A 148 -4.06 14.43 8.35
C TYR A 148 -3.10 15.27 7.51
N LEU A 149 -2.06 15.84 8.12
CA LEU A 149 -1.02 16.58 7.38
C LEU A 149 -0.30 15.70 6.35
N SER A 150 0.04 14.46 6.72
CA SER A 150 0.73 13.55 5.81
C SER A 150 -0.18 13.08 4.66
N PHE A 151 -1.35 12.53 4.96
CA PHE A 151 -2.25 11.96 3.96
C PHE A 151 -2.87 13.01 3.05
N LEU A 152 -3.25 14.19 3.55
CA LEU A 152 -3.82 15.26 2.72
C LEU A 152 -2.77 15.96 1.85
N SER A 153 -1.47 15.69 2.03
CA SER A 153 -0.44 16.11 1.07
C SER A 153 -0.43 15.26 -0.20
N VAL A 154 -0.89 14.00 -0.14
CA VAL A 154 -0.88 13.05 -1.26
C VAL A 154 -1.63 13.57 -2.50
N PRO A 155 -2.85 14.11 -2.41
CA PRO A 155 -3.56 14.67 -3.57
C PRO A 155 -2.81 15.84 -4.21
N LEU A 156 -2.07 16.64 -3.43
CA LEU A 156 -1.28 17.76 -3.95
C LEU A 156 -0.08 17.25 -4.75
N TRP A 157 0.62 16.23 -4.23
CA TRP A 157 1.70 15.58 -4.97
C TRP A 157 1.21 14.92 -6.26
N LEU A 158 0.06 14.26 -6.24
CA LEU A 158 -0.53 13.67 -7.46
C LEU A 158 -0.96 14.73 -8.48
N ALA A 159 -1.48 15.87 -8.01
CA ALA A 159 -1.84 16.98 -8.89
C ALA A 159 -0.60 17.64 -9.50
N ALA A 160 0.45 17.84 -8.70
CA ALA A 160 1.73 18.38 -9.17
C ALA A 160 2.41 17.45 -10.19
N GLU A 161 2.44 16.14 -9.91
CA GLU A 161 2.95 15.14 -10.84
C GLU A 161 2.17 15.15 -12.16
N GLY A 162 0.83 15.18 -12.10
CA GLY A 162 0.00 15.22 -13.31
C GLY A 162 0.03 16.54 -14.08
N ALA A 163 0.48 17.64 -13.48
CA ALA A 163 0.68 18.92 -14.16
C ALA A 163 2.08 19.05 -14.81
N ALA A 164 3.02 18.21 -14.40
CA ALA A 164 4.38 18.17 -14.95
C ALA A 164 4.54 17.16 -16.10
N GLU A 165 3.53 16.32 -16.34
CA GLU A 165 3.40 15.43 -17.51
C GLU A 165 2.67 16.16 -18.66
#